data_AF-R1G005-F1
#
_entry.id   AF-R1G005-F1
#
_cell.length_a   1.000
_cell.length_b   1.000
_cell.length_c   1.000
_cell.angle_alpha   90.00
_cell.angle_beta   90.00
_cell.angle_gamma   90.00
#
_symmetry.space_group_name_H-M   'P 1'
#
loop_
_entity.id
_entity.type
_entity.pdbx_description
1 polymer ?
#
loop_
_entity_poly.entity_id
_entity_poly.type
_entity_poly.pdbx_seq_one_letter_code
_entity_poly.pdbx_strand_id
1 'polypeptide(L)'
;MTRIRQKTAERLKESQEITASLTTFNEVDMTAIIEMRKKYGDAFLKKHGVKLGFMSPFVAAACRAITEMPAVNAVIDGNEIVYRDYIDVSVAVSSPKGLV
;
A
#
# COMPACT_ATOMS: atom_id res chain seq x y z
N MET A 1 -29.96 0.40 0.01
CA MET A 1 -28.51 0.37 -0.36
C MET A 1 -28.39 -0.22 -1.76
N THR A 2 -27.44 0.24 -2.59
CA THR A 2 -27.13 -0.48 -3.83
C THR A 2 -26.48 -1.82 -3.48
N ARG A 3 -26.65 -2.84 -4.33
CA ARG A 3 -26.08 -4.18 -4.10
C ARG A 3 -24.55 -4.14 -3.86
N ILE A 4 -23.84 -3.28 -4.59
CA ILE A 4 -22.40 -3.06 -4.41
C ILE A 4 -22.12 -2.50 -3.01
N ARG A 5 -22.81 -1.42 -2.62
CA ARG A 5 -22.61 -0.77 -1.31
C ARG A 5 -22.93 -1.70 -0.15
N GLN A 6 -23.95 -2.53 -0.29
CA GLN A 6 -24.29 -3.55 0.71
C GLN A 6 -23.16 -4.58 0.85
N LYS A 7 -22.64 -5.10 -0.26
CA LYS A 7 -21.54 -6.09 -0.22
C LYS A 7 -20.24 -5.50 0.35
N THR A 8 -19.95 -4.23 0.07
CA THR A 8 -18.81 -3.52 0.67
C THR A 8 -18.96 -3.42 2.18
N ALA A 9 -20.15 -3.06 2.68
CA ALA A 9 -20.41 -2.96 4.11
C ALA A 9 -20.28 -4.32 4.83
N GLU A 10 -20.83 -5.38 4.23
CA GLU A 10 -20.70 -6.75 4.73
C GLU A 10 -19.22 -7.16 4.87
N ARG A 11 -18.42 -6.96 3.81
CA ARG A 11 -16.98 -7.30 3.82
C ARG A 11 -16.16 -6.48 4.81
N LEU A 12 -16.47 -5.19 4.96
CA LEU A 12 -15.79 -4.33 5.93
C LEU A 12 -16.05 -4.80 7.36
N LYS A 13 -17.30 -5.18 7.67
CA LYS A 13 -17.65 -5.68 9.00
C LYS A 13 -17.00 -7.04 9.29
N GLU A 14 -17.04 -7.94 8.31
CA GLU A 14 -16.38 -9.25 8.37
C GLU A 14 -14.87 -9.10 8.66
N SER A 15 -14.18 -8.19 7.97
CA SER A 15 -12.75 -7.93 8.20
C SER A 15 -12.45 -7.46 9.63
N GLN A 16 -13.33 -6.65 10.22
CA GLN A 16 -13.17 -6.18 11.60
C GLN A 16 -13.44 -7.27 12.63
N GLU A 17 -14.33 -8.22 12.32
CA GLU A 17 -14.66 -9.33 13.23
C GLU A 17 -13.60 -10.44 13.19
N ILE A 18 -13.05 -10.74 12.01
CA ILE A 18 -12.04 -11.79 11.83
C ILE A 18 -10.68 -11.35 12.39
N THR A 19 -10.32 -10.07 12.27
CA THR A 19 -8.97 -9.58 12.60
C THR A 19 -8.92 -8.85 13.94
N ALA A 20 -7.90 -9.13 14.74
CA ALA A 20 -7.51 -8.27 15.85
C ALA A 20 -6.71 -7.06 15.33
N SER A 21 -7.42 -6.06 14.80
CA SER A 21 -6.80 -4.86 14.22
C SER A 21 -6.25 -3.93 15.30
N LEU A 22 -4.95 -3.67 15.27
CA LEU A 22 -4.24 -2.70 16.11
C LEU A 22 -3.47 -1.71 15.23
N THR A 23 -3.22 -0.51 15.73
CA THR A 23 -2.53 0.55 14.97
C THR A 23 -1.32 1.07 15.75
N THR A 24 -0.20 1.23 15.06
CA THR A 24 1.01 1.89 15.55
C THR A 24 1.34 3.09 14.65
N PHE A 25 2.00 4.11 15.21
CA PHE A 25 2.29 5.36 14.51
C PHE A 25 3.77 5.71 14.64
N ASN A 26 4.31 6.31 13.58
CA ASN A 26 5.65 6.89 13.53
C ASN A 26 5.63 8.12 12.63
N GLU A 27 6.63 8.99 12.80
CA GLU A 27 6.85 10.16 11.95
C GLU A 27 8.07 9.93 11.04
N VAL A 28 8.07 10.57 9.86
CA VAL A 28 9.17 10.49 8.90
C VAL A 28 9.48 11.86 8.31
N ASP A 29 10.77 12.20 8.25
CA ASP A 29 11.23 13.40 7.56
C ASP A 29 11.25 13.17 6.03
N MET A 30 10.51 14.02 5.31
CA MET A 30 10.35 13.95 3.86
C MET A 30 11.34 14.82 3.08
N THR A 31 12.19 15.60 3.75
CA THR A 31 13.07 16.60 3.14
C THR A 31 13.94 16.00 2.03
N ALA A 32 14.59 14.86 2.29
CA ALA A 32 15.46 14.19 1.31
C ALA A 32 14.71 13.73 0.05
N ILE A 33 13.48 13.22 0.20
CA ILE A 33 12.66 12.78 -0.95
C ILE A 33 12.22 13.98 -1.77
N ILE A 34 11.85 15.08 -1.12
CA ILE A 34 11.46 16.31 -1.81
C ILE A 34 12.63 16.87 -2.62
N GLU A 35 13.84 16.91 -2.04
CA GLU A 35 15.05 17.34 -2.74
C GLU A 35 15.41 16.44 -3.92
N MET A 36 15.34 15.12 -3.73
CA MET A 36 15.55 14.16 -4.83
C MET A 36 14.59 14.43 -6.00
N ARG A 37 13.31 14.68 -5.71
CA ARG A 37 12.32 14.98 -6.74
C ARG A 37 12.60 16.30 -7.46
N LYS A 38 13.03 17.33 -6.73
CA LYS A 38 13.44 18.61 -7.34
C LYS A 38 14.66 18.45 -8.25
N LYS A 39 15.65 17.67 -7.80
CA LYS A 39 16.92 17.49 -8.53
C LYS A 39 16.77 16.63 -9.80
N TYR A 40 15.98 15.55 -9.74
CA TYR A 40 15.92 14.56 -10.82
C TYR A 40 14.57 14.50 -11.55
N GLY A 41 13.56 15.26 -11.12
CA GLY A 41 12.20 15.19 -11.68
C GLY A 41 12.14 15.42 -13.18
N ASP A 42 12.78 16.47 -13.68
CA ASP A 42 12.75 16.83 -15.11
C ASP A 42 13.53 15.83 -15.97
N ALA A 43 14.69 15.40 -15.48
CA ALA A 43 15.50 14.37 -16.14
C ALA A 43 14.77 13.03 -16.21
N PHE A 44 14.06 12.65 -15.14
CA PHE A 44 13.27 11.43 -15.08
C PHE A 44 12.09 11.48 -16.04
N LEU A 45 11.37 12.61 -16.10
CA LEU A 45 10.26 12.80 -17.03
C LEU A 45 10.73 12.72 -18.49
N LYS A 46 11.86 13.35 -18.83
CA LYS A 46 12.42 13.32 -20.19
C LYS A 46 12.84 11.91 -20.61
N LYS A 47 13.38 11.12 -19.68
CA LYS A 47 13.89 9.77 -19.97
C LYS A 47 12.78 8.70 -20.01
N HIS A 48 11.83 8.78 -19.07
CA HIS A 48 10.86 7.70 -18.84
C HIS A 48 9.42 8.08 -19.27
N GLY A 49 9.15 9.34 -19.62
CA GLY A 49 7.83 9.80 -20.02
C GLY A 49 6.80 9.85 -18.87
N VAL A 50 7.23 9.59 -17.63
CA VAL A 50 6.39 9.56 -16.44
C VAL A 50 6.95 10.49 -15.36
N LYS A 51 6.07 11.12 -14.58
CA LYS A 51 6.48 12.02 -13.50
C LYS A 51 6.99 11.22 -12.30
N LEU A 52 8.09 11.67 -11.70
CA LEU A 52 8.58 11.12 -10.45
C LEU A 52 7.67 11.55 -9.29
N GLY A 53 6.85 10.63 -8.78
CA GLY A 53 5.92 10.84 -7.66
C GLY A 53 6.53 10.55 -6.28
N PHE A 54 5.72 10.71 -5.23
CA PHE A 54 6.06 10.31 -3.86
C PHE A 54 5.77 8.84 -3.57
N MET A 55 4.82 8.23 -4.30
CA MET A 55 4.41 6.85 -4.06
C MET A 55 5.51 5.82 -4.34
N SER A 56 6.36 6.04 -5.34
CA SER A 56 7.40 5.08 -5.71
C SER A 56 8.43 4.85 -4.59
N PRO A 57 8.96 5.88 -3.89
CA PRO A 57 9.75 5.69 -2.67
C PRO A 57 9.05 4.86 -1.60
N PHE A 58 7.76 5.11 -1.33
CA PHE A 58 7.03 4.38 -0.29
C PHE A 58 6.80 2.92 -0.65
N VAL A 59 6.41 2.63 -1.90
CA VAL A 59 6.25 1.24 -2.36
C VAL A 59 7.59 0.51 -2.32
N ALA A 60 8.68 1.14 -2.78
CA ALA A 60 10.01 0.54 -2.72
C ALA A 60 10.48 0.28 -1.28
N ALA A 61 10.23 1.22 -0.36
CA ALA A 61 10.56 1.06 1.06
C ALA A 61 9.72 -0.05 1.72
N ALA A 62 8.42 -0.09 1.43
CA ALA A 62 7.52 -1.13 1.92
C ALA A 62 7.95 -2.52 1.44
N CYS A 63 8.26 -2.69 0.14
CA CYS A 63 8.74 -3.96 -0.38
C CYS A 63 10.03 -4.42 0.32
N ARG A 64 10.98 -3.51 0.59
CA ARG A 64 12.20 -3.85 1.33
C ARG A 64 11.91 -4.31 2.75
N ALA A 65 11.06 -3.57 3.47
CA ALA A 65 10.67 -3.91 4.84
C ALA A 65 9.92 -5.26 4.90
N ILE A 66 9.06 -5.54 3.93
CA ILE A 66 8.32 -6.81 3.84
C ILE A 66 9.26 -7.99 3.59
N THR A 67 10.32 -7.81 2.79
CA THR A 67 11.34 -8.85 2.59
C THR A 67 12.09 -9.18 3.88
N GLU A 68 12.39 -8.16 4.71
CA GLU A 68 13.04 -8.37 6.02
C GLU A 68 12.09 -8.94 7.08
N MET A 69 10.79 -8.67 6.95
CA MET A 69 9.74 -9.15 7.86
C MET A 69 8.65 -9.96 7.10
N PRO A 70 8.92 -11.22 6.73
CA PRO A 70 8.00 -12.02 5.90
C PRO A 70 6.62 -12.24 6.51
N ALA A 71 6.51 -12.15 7.86
CA ALA A 71 5.25 -12.27 8.57
C ALA A 71 4.23 -11.20 8.15
N VAL A 72 4.68 -10.01 7.72
CA VAL A 72 3.80 -8.94 7.23
C VAL A 72 3.20 -9.27 5.85
N ASN A 73 3.89 -10.10 5.05
CA ASN A 73 3.38 -10.55 3.73
C ASN A 73 2.43 -11.76 3.83
N ALA A 74 2.41 -12.41 5.00
CA ALA A 74 1.68 -13.64 5.20
C ALA A 74 0.17 -13.40 5.38
N VAL A 75 -0.63 -14.44 5.16
CA VAL A 75 -2.06 -14.44 5.45
C VAL A 75 -2.39 -15.61 6.37
N ILE A 76 -3.41 -15.45 7.22
CA ILE A 76 -3.98 -16.53 8.01
C ILE A 76 -5.09 -17.16 7.19
N ASP A 77 -4.96 -18.45 6.87
CA ASP A 77 -6.01 -19.24 6.21
C ASP A 77 -6.43 -20.37 7.16
N GLY A 78 -7.59 -20.20 7.78
CA GLY A 78 -8.06 -21.07 8.86
C GLY A 78 -7.10 -21.05 10.06
N ASN A 79 -6.43 -22.18 10.29
CA ASN A 79 -5.48 -22.37 11.41
C ASN A 79 -4.01 -22.35 10.96
N GLU A 80 -3.74 -22.02 9.70
CA GLU A 80 -2.40 -22.01 9.13
C GLU A 80 -1.97 -20.59 8.72
N ILE A 81 -0.67 -20.34 8.77
CA ILE A 81 -0.06 -19.11 8.28
C ILE A 81 0.58 -19.40 6.93
N VAL A 82 0.09 -18.74 5.89
CA VAL A 82 0.57 -18.89 4.52
C VAL A 82 1.52 -17.75 4.19
N TYR A 83 2.80 -18.06 4.04
CA TYR A 83 3.82 -17.13 3.56
C TYR A 83 3.83 -17.06 2.03
N ARG A 84 4.22 -15.90 1.49
CA ARG A 84 4.31 -15.65 0.04
C ARG A 84 5.72 -15.25 -0.34
N ASP A 85 6.24 -15.87 -1.39
CA ASP A 85 7.58 -15.59 -1.95
C ASP A 85 7.58 -14.40 -2.92
N TYR A 86 6.40 -13.85 -3.21
CA TYR A 86 6.20 -12.68 -4.06
C TYR A 86 5.53 -11.56 -3.26
N ILE A 87 5.71 -10.32 -3.71
CA ILE A 87 5.15 -9.14 -3.07
C ILE A 87 4.26 -8.41 -4.07
N ASP A 88 2.94 -8.49 -3.84
CA ASP A 88 1.93 -7.72 -4.57
C ASP A 88 1.39 -6.62 -3.64
N VAL A 89 1.69 -5.36 -3.96
CA VAL A 89 1.25 -4.20 -3.18
C VAL A 89 -0.01 -3.60 -3.79
N SER A 90 -1.13 -3.73 -3.08
CA SER A 90 -2.38 -3.05 -3.43
C SER A 90 -2.26 -1.53 -3.20
N VAL A 91 -2.55 -0.74 -4.23
CA VAL A 91 -2.51 0.73 -4.18
C VAL A 91 -3.92 1.28 -4.31
N ALA A 92 -4.42 1.91 -3.25
CA ALA A 92 -5.72 2.57 -3.25
C ALA A 92 -5.72 3.83 -4.13
N VAL A 93 -6.68 3.92 -5.05
CA VAL A 93 -6.86 5.04 -5.97
C VAL A 93 -8.28 5.58 -5.84
N SER A 94 -8.38 6.89 -5.64
CA SER A 94 -9.68 7.58 -5.61
C SER A 94 -10.22 7.77 -7.03
N SER A 95 -11.47 7.38 -7.25
CA SER A 95 -12.20 7.59 -8.50
C SER A 95 -13.51 8.36 -8.25
N PRO A 96 -14.13 8.98 -9.26
CA PRO A 96 -15.43 9.65 -9.10
C PRO A 96 -16.55 8.74 -8.58
N LYS A 97 -16.43 7.43 -8.78
CA LYS A 97 -17.43 6.43 -8.36
C LYS A 97 -17.12 5.81 -6.99
N GLY A 98 -16.03 6.20 -6.34
CA GLY A 98 -15.58 5.68 -5.06
C GLY A 98 -14.08 5.35 -5.05
N LEU A 99 -13.64 4.72 -3.97
CA LEU A 99 -12.26 4.27 -3.80
C LEU A 99 -12.12 2.84 -4.34
N VAL A 100 -11.06 2.60 -5.11
CA VAL A 100 -10.67 1.28 -5.63
C VAL A 100 -9.30 0.92 -5.06
#